data_AF-A0A831JHW4-F1
#
_entry.id   AF-A0A831JHW4-F1
#
_cell.length_a   1.000
_cell.length_b   1.000
_cell.length_c   1.000
_cell.angle_alpha   90.00
_cell.angle_beta   90.00
_cell.angle_gamma   90.00
#
_symmetry.space_group_name_H-M   'P 1'
#
loop_
_entity.id
_entity.type
_entity.pdbx_description
1 polymer ?
#
loop_
_entity_poly.entity_id
_entity_poly.type
_entity_poly.pdbx_seq_one_letter_code
_entity_poly.pdbx_strand_id
1 'polypeptide(L)'
;MQIIIALVLNALALLLAAYIVPGFQVADFTTALLAAIVLGVVNTFIKPILSFITAPLTIVTLGLFVFVINAIILFIVSAIVKGVTIDGWLAAILGAIVLSVVSTALNAVFKDLGKIGK
;
A
#
# COMPACT_ATOMS: atom_id res chain seq x y z
N MET A 1 12.07 7.88 -13.31
CA MET A 1 10.74 8.04 -13.96
C MET A 1 9.69 7.06 -13.45
N GLN A 2 10.03 5.82 -13.06
CA GLN A 2 9.05 4.83 -12.57
C GLN A 2 8.68 4.95 -11.08
N ILE A 3 9.53 5.60 -10.26
CA ILE A 3 9.30 5.72 -8.80
C ILE A 3 8.11 6.64 -8.50
N ILE A 4 8.02 7.80 -9.18
CA ILE A 4 6.93 8.77 -8.96
C ILE A 4 5.58 8.20 -9.41
N ILE A 5 5.55 7.51 -10.56
CA ILE A 5 4.33 6.85 -11.06
C ILE A 5 3.90 5.71 -10.12
N ALA A 6 4.84 4.90 -9.63
CA ALA A 6 4.54 3.86 -8.64
C ALA A 6 4.02 4.45 -7.32
N LEU A 7 4.52 5.62 -6.92
CA LEU A 7 4.10 6.33 -5.71
C LEU A 7 2.66 6.83 -5.84
N VAL A 8 2.31 7.43 -6.99
CA VAL A 8 0.95 7.87 -7.32
C VAL A 8 -0.02 6.69 -7.47
N LEU A 9 0.41 5.59 -8.09
CA LEU A 9 -0.43 4.38 -8.24
C LEU A 9 -0.68 3.69 -6.89
N ASN A 10 0.32 3.61 -6.01
CA ASN A 10 0.14 3.06 -4.67
C ASN A 10 -0.74 3.97 -3.80
N ALA A 11 -0.64 5.28 -3.98
CA ALA A 11 -1.53 6.25 -3.36
C ALA A 11 -3.01 6.03 -3.79
N LEU A 12 -3.26 5.91 -5.09
CA LEU A 12 -4.60 5.61 -5.63
C LEU A 12 -5.12 4.25 -5.16
N ALA A 13 -4.24 3.25 -5.11
CA ALA A 13 -4.59 1.92 -4.62
C ALA A 13 -4.97 1.94 -3.13
N LEU A 14 -4.30 2.76 -2.32
CA LEU A 14 -4.64 2.91 -0.90
C LEU A 14 -5.96 3.64 -0.71
N LEU A 15 -6.24 4.63 -1.54
CA LEU A 15 -7.53 5.33 -1.58
C LEU A 15 -8.69 4.38 -1.94
N LEU A 16 -8.47 3.52 -2.92
CA LEU A 16 -9.43 2.48 -3.32
C LEU A 16 -9.56 1.38 -2.25
N ALA A 17 -8.45 0.95 -1.63
CA ALA A 17 -8.48 -0.03 -0.55
C ALA A 17 -9.27 0.47 0.66
N ALA A 18 -9.17 1.76 0.98
CA ALA A 18 -9.97 2.39 2.03
C ALA A 18 -11.47 2.34 1.78
N TYR A 19 -11.88 2.37 0.51
CA TYR A 19 -13.30 2.28 0.14
C TYR A 19 -13.83 0.84 0.10
N ILE A 20 -12.93 -0.13 -0.08
CA ILE A 20 -13.27 -1.55 -0.31
C ILE A 20 -13.14 -2.39 0.96
N VAL A 21 -12.27 -2.01 1.90
CA VAL A 21 -11.90 -2.83 3.06
C VAL A 21 -12.73 -2.43 4.28
N PRO A 22 -13.64 -3.29 4.78
CA PRO A 22 -14.32 -3.06 6.04
C PRO A 22 -13.29 -3.04 7.19
N GLY A 23 -13.26 -1.94 7.95
CA GLY A 23 -12.29 -1.73 9.04
C GLY A 23 -11.08 -0.85 8.68
N PHE A 24 -10.99 -0.34 7.44
CA PHE A 24 -10.05 0.73 7.05
C PHE A 24 -10.85 2.01 6.81
N GLN A 25 -10.92 2.90 7.80
CA GLN A 25 -11.68 4.15 7.68
C GLN A 25 -10.76 5.33 7.43
N VAL A 26 -11.18 6.21 6.53
CA VAL A 26 -10.50 7.47 6.25
C VAL A 26 -11.54 8.58 6.42
N ALA A 27 -11.27 9.51 7.32
CA ALA A 27 -12.23 10.54 7.72
C ALA A 27 -12.70 11.40 6.53
N ASP A 28 -11.78 11.90 5.71
CA ASP A 28 -12.06 12.85 4.64
C ASP A 28 -11.13 12.67 3.43
N PHE A 29 -11.49 13.27 2.28
CA PHE A 29 -10.65 13.25 1.07
C PHE A 29 -9.24 13.83 1.31
N THR A 30 -9.13 14.90 2.10
CA THR A 30 -7.84 15.50 2.49
C THR A 30 -6.97 14.52 3.27
N THR A 31 -7.57 13.78 4.19
CA THR A 31 -6.91 12.73 4.98
C THR A 31 -6.44 11.59 4.08
N ALA A 32 -7.24 11.23 3.07
CA ALA A 32 -6.87 10.22 2.09
C ALA A 32 -5.67 10.63 1.24
N LEU A 33 -5.62 11.90 0.82
CA LEU A 33 -4.49 12.46 0.08
C LEU A 33 -3.21 12.50 0.93
N LEU A 34 -3.30 12.89 2.20
CA LEU A 34 -2.18 12.86 3.14
C LEU A 34 -1.69 11.41 3.38
N ALA A 35 -2.60 10.47 3.57
CA ALA A 35 -2.28 9.04 3.73
C ALA A 35 -1.55 8.47 2.51
N ALA A 36 -1.99 8.83 1.30
CA ALA A 36 -1.34 8.48 0.04
C ALA A 36 0.11 8.99 -0.03
N ILE A 37 0.34 10.24 0.36
CA ILE A 37 1.69 10.85 0.36
C ILE A 37 2.58 10.13 1.39
N VAL A 38 2.09 9.95 2.62
CA VAL A 38 2.84 9.27 3.69
C VAL A 38 3.14 7.83 3.30
N LEU A 39 2.18 7.09 2.74
CA LEU A 39 2.40 5.74 2.23
C LEU A 39 3.52 5.71 1.20
N GLY A 40 3.53 6.66 0.26
CA GLY A 40 4.56 6.74 -0.75
C GLY A 40 5.97 6.92 -0.16
N VAL A 41 6.08 7.77 0.86
CA VAL A 41 7.33 7.97 1.61
C VAL A 41 7.72 6.69 2.36
N VAL A 42 6.79 6.10 3.11
CA VAL A 42 7.01 4.84 3.86
C VAL A 42 7.42 3.71 2.92
N ASN A 43 6.79 3.56 1.75
CA ASN A 43 7.17 2.57 0.75
C ASN A 43 8.55 2.82 0.12
N THR A 44 9.00 4.07 0.09
CA THR A 44 10.31 4.41 -0.49
C THR A 44 11.45 4.17 0.51
N PHE A 45 11.24 4.47 1.79
CA PHE A 45 12.28 4.37 2.80
C PHE A 45 12.16 3.14 3.71
N ILE A 46 10.96 2.86 4.22
CA ILE A 46 10.73 1.83 5.24
C ILE A 46 10.59 0.44 4.61
N LYS A 47 9.84 0.32 3.51
CA LYS A 47 9.61 -0.98 2.85
C LYS A 47 10.91 -1.70 2.42
N PRO A 48 11.92 -1.03 1.83
CA PRO A 48 13.17 -1.70 1.47
C PRO A 48 13.92 -2.22 2.70
N ILE A 49 13.95 -1.44 3.78
CA ILE A 49 14.60 -1.82 5.04
C ILE A 49 13.90 -3.04 5.65
N LEU A 50 12.56 -2.97 5.79
CA LEU A 50 11.77 -4.09 6.29
C LEU A 50 11.96 -5.33 5.43
N SER A 51 11.79 -5.21 4.11
CA SER A 51 11.93 -6.34 3.19
C SER A 51 13.33 -6.94 3.20
N PHE A 52 14.38 -6.16 3.42
CA PHE A 52 15.74 -6.65 3.51
C PHE A 52 15.95 -7.47 4.78
N ILE A 53 15.51 -6.95 5.93
CA ILE A 53 15.61 -7.65 7.22
C ILE A 53 14.75 -8.91 7.24
N THR A 54 13.54 -8.84 6.66
CA THR A 54 12.59 -9.94 6.65
C THR A 54 12.79 -10.88 5.47
N ALA A 55 13.72 -10.60 4.54
CA ALA A 55 13.96 -11.43 3.35
C ALA A 55 14.14 -12.93 3.66
N PRO A 56 14.96 -13.34 4.67
CA PRO A 56 15.12 -14.75 4.98
C PRO A 56 13.80 -15.39 5.41
N LEU A 57 13.02 -14.67 6.22
CA LEU A 57 11.72 -15.12 6.70
C LEU A 57 10.68 -15.17 5.59
N THR A 58 10.71 -14.20 4.68
CA THR A 58 9.88 -14.17 3.47
C THR A 58 10.17 -15.39 2.59
N ILE A 59 11.43 -15.77 2.43
CA ILE A 59 11.82 -16.96 1.65
C ILE A 59 11.32 -18.25 2.34
N VAL A 60 11.53 -18.36 3.66
CA VAL A 60 11.07 -19.53 4.45
C VAL A 60 9.55 -19.67 4.41
N THR A 61 8.82 -18.56 4.41
CA THR A 61 7.35 -18.52 4.34
C THR A 61 6.79 -18.52 2.91
N LEU A 62 7.63 -18.74 1.89
CA LEU A 62 7.24 -18.74 0.47
C LEU A 62 6.52 -17.45 0.01
N GLY A 63 6.91 -16.31 0.56
CA GLY A 63 6.31 -15.01 0.23
C GLY A 63 5.12 -14.62 1.10
N LEU A 64 4.64 -15.48 2.01
CA LEU A 64 3.49 -15.16 2.86
C LEU A 64 3.79 -13.97 3.80
N PHE A 65 5.05 -13.81 4.21
CA PHE A 65 5.47 -12.68 5.04
C PHE A 65 5.37 -11.32 4.34
N VAL A 66 5.28 -11.28 3.00
CA VAL A 66 5.08 -10.03 2.25
C VAL A 66 3.76 -9.35 2.64
N PHE A 67 2.71 -10.11 2.92
CA PHE A 67 1.43 -9.57 3.38
C PHE A 67 1.58 -8.90 4.75
N VAL A 68 2.38 -9.48 5.64
CA VAL A 68 2.68 -8.92 6.96
C VAL A 68 3.44 -7.60 6.84
N ILE A 69 4.44 -7.52 5.96
CA ILE A 69 5.18 -6.27 5.70
C ILE A 69 4.23 -5.17 5.20
N ASN A 70 3.37 -5.48 4.23
CA ASN A 70 2.42 -4.52 3.71
C ASN A 70 1.39 -4.09 4.77
N ALA A 71 0.94 -4.99 5.65
CA ALA A 71 0.06 -4.65 6.77
C ALA A 71 0.75 -3.74 7.80
N ILE A 72 2.02 -4.00 8.13
CA ILE A 72 2.83 -3.14 9.01
C ILE A 72 2.96 -1.74 8.41
N ILE A 73 3.19 -1.63 7.11
CA ILE A 73 3.27 -0.35 6.41
C ILE A 73 1.95 0.42 6.55
N LEU A 74 0.80 -0.24 6.38
CA LEU A 74 -0.51 0.39 6.56
C LEU A 74 -0.71 0.87 8.01
N PHE A 75 -0.28 0.09 9.00
CA PHE A 75 -0.29 0.51 10.41
C PHE A 75 0.58 1.73 10.68
N ILE A 76 1.76 1.80 10.06
CA ILE A 76 2.63 2.98 10.19
C ILE A 76 1.93 4.21 9.61
N VAL A 77 1.27 4.08 8.46
CA VAL A 77 0.52 5.18 7.84
C VAL A 77 -0.64 5.62 8.73
N SER A 78 -1.41 4.69 9.30
CA SER A 78 -2.52 5.02 10.20
C SER A 78 -2.06 5.67 11.51
N ALA A 79 -0.87 5.31 12.01
CA ALA A 79 -0.27 5.95 13.17
C ALA A 79 0.20 7.39 12.89
N ILE A 80 0.63 7.69 11.67
CA ILE A 80 1.14 9.02 11.28
C ILE A 80 0.00 9.95 10.88
N VAL A 81 -0.98 9.45 10.12
CA VAL A 81 -2.07 10.26 9.57
C VAL A 81 -3.29 10.19 10.47
N LYS A 82 -3.49 11.24 11.26
CA LYS A 82 -4.70 11.42 12.09
C LYS A 82 -5.93 11.43 11.18
N GLY A 83 -6.84 10.48 11.40
CA GLY A 83 -8.04 10.29 10.58
C GLY A 83 -8.01 9.04 9.69
N VAL A 84 -6.94 8.26 9.71
CA VAL A 84 -6.92 6.88 9.18
C VAL A 84 -6.99 5.91 10.35
N THR A 85 -8.03 5.08 10.42
CA THR A 85 -8.15 4.04 11.44
C THR A 85 -8.16 2.65 10.80
N ILE A 86 -7.45 1.71 11.44
CA ILE A 86 -7.37 0.32 11.02
C ILE A 86 -7.77 -0.54 12.21
N ASP A 87 -8.92 -1.19 12.11
CA ASP A 87 -9.50 -1.99 13.19
C ASP A 87 -8.85 -3.38 13.26
N GLY A 88 -7.67 -3.43 13.87
CA GLY A 88 -6.95 -4.67 14.19
C GLY A 88 -6.15 -5.29 13.04
N TRP A 89 -5.49 -6.41 13.34
CA TRP A 89 -4.55 -7.07 12.41
C TRP A 89 -5.24 -7.67 11.18
N LEU A 90 -6.47 -8.16 11.32
CA LEU A 90 -7.26 -8.71 10.21
C LEU A 90 -7.59 -7.63 9.17
N ALA A 91 -8.03 -6.45 9.61
CA ALA A 91 -8.29 -5.32 8.72
C ALA A 91 -7.02 -4.88 7.98
N ALA A 92 -5.86 -4.88 8.66
CA ALA A 92 -4.59 -4.54 8.04
C ALA A 92 -4.14 -5.56 6.97
N ILE A 93 -4.34 -6.85 7.22
CA ILE A 93 -4.00 -7.92 6.26
C ILE A 93 -4.95 -7.87 5.05
N LEU A 94 -6.26 -7.73 5.28
CA LEU A 94 -7.23 -7.56 4.19
C LEU A 94 -6.94 -6.29 3.39
N GLY A 95 -6.63 -5.20 4.06
CA GLY A 95 -6.18 -3.94 3.46
C GLY A 95 -4.94 -4.13 2.59
N ALA A 96 -3.95 -4.86 3.09
CA ALA A 96 -2.72 -5.17 2.35
C ALA A 96 -2.98 -6.03 1.10
N ILE A 97 -3.89 -7.01 1.18
CA ILE A 97 -4.27 -7.86 0.05
C ILE A 97 -4.96 -7.01 -1.03
N VAL A 98 -5.98 -6.23 -0.64
CA VAL A 98 -6.72 -5.36 -1.56
C VAL A 98 -5.79 -4.33 -2.20
N LEU A 99 -4.93 -3.70 -1.41
CA LEU A 99 -3.92 -2.78 -1.90
C LEU A 99 -3.02 -3.45 -2.95
N SER A 100 -2.57 -4.68 -2.69
CA SER A 100 -1.74 -5.45 -3.64
C SER A 100 -2.47 -5.70 -4.96
N VAL A 101 -3.74 -6.09 -4.91
CA VAL A 101 -4.56 -6.40 -6.09
C VAL A 101 -4.81 -5.13 -6.89
N VAL A 102 -5.23 -4.06 -6.23
CA VAL A 102 -5.52 -2.77 -6.87
C VAL A 102 -4.25 -2.16 -7.46
N SER A 103 -3.13 -2.15 -6.72
CA SER A 103 -1.84 -1.69 -7.27
C SER A 103 -1.42 -2.50 -8.49
N THR A 104 -1.62 -3.82 -8.48
CA THR A 104 -1.28 -4.68 -9.63
C THR A 104 -2.17 -4.37 -10.84
N ALA A 105 -3.48 -4.25 -10.63
CA ALA A 105 -4.45 -3.90 -11.66
C ALA A 105 -4.17 -2.50 -12.26
N LEU A 106 -3.93 -1.50 -11.42
CA LEU A 106 -3.58 -0.14 -11.85
C LEU A 106 -2.28 -0.13 -12.64
N ASN A 107 -1.23 -0.81 -12.17
CA ASN A 107 0.02 -0.92 -12.92
C ASN A 107 -0.16 -1.63 -14.27
N ALA A 108 -1.02 -2.65 -14.36
CA ALA A 108 -1.34 -3.33 -15.61
C ALA A 108 -2.01 -2.38 -16.62
N VAL A 109 -3.04 -1.64 -16.19
CA VAL A 109 -3.74 -0.65 -17.03
C VAL A 109 -2.78 0.46 -17.50
N PHE A 110 -1.94 1.00 -16.60
CA PHE A 110 -0.96 2.02 -16.98
C PHE A 110 0.12 1.49 -17.93
N LYS A 111 0.54 0.24 -17.77
CA LYS A 111 1.50 -0.40 -18.69
C LYS A 111 0.90 -0.56 -20.08
N ASP A 112 -0.39 -0.84 -20.18
CA ASP A 112 -1.08 -0.93 -21.47
C ASP A 112 -1.33 0.45 -22.10
N LEU A 113 -1.68 1.47 -21.31
CA LEU A 113 -1.77 2.86 -21.80
C LEU A 113 -0.41 3.40 -22.29
N GLY A 114 0.68 3.06 -21.60
CA GLY A 114 2.05 3.43 -22.00
C GLY A 114 2.55 2.72 -23.26
N LYS A 115 1.90 1.61 -23.67
CA LYS A 115 2.17 0.94 -24.95
C LYS A 115 1.43 1.56 -26.13
N ILE A 116 0.32 2.27 -25.91
CA ILE A 116 -0.47 2.91 -26.98
C ILE A 116 0.24 4.18 -27.52
N GLY A 117 1.21 4.73 -26.77
CA GLY A 117 1.99 5.90 -27.17
C GLY A 117 3.36 5.60 -27.81
N LYS A 118 3.65 4.36 -28.23
CA LYS A 118 4.89 3.98 -28.90
C LYS A 118 4.64 3.32 -30.24
#